data_AF-A0A7X9KPW1-F1
#
_entry.id   AF-A0A7X9KPW1-F1
#
_cell.length_a   1.000
_cell.length_b   1.000
_cell.length_c   1.000
_cell.angle_alpha   90.00
_cell.angle_beta   90.00
_cell.angle_gamma   90.00
#
_symmetry.space_group_name_H-M   'P 1'
#
loop_
_entity.id
_entity.type
_entity.pdbx_description
1 polymer ?
#
loop_
_entity_poly.entity_id
_entity_poly.type
_entity_poly.pdbx_seq_one_letter_code
_entity_poly.pdbx_strand_id
1 'polypeptide(L)'
;RKKKENKSDVAIIRLEQLFPFPIKQMEALYKKYHKAIWYWVQEEPLNMGAAAYLRVNVQSINFHIIARPASAATATGFNKIHAKEQEQIIATAFSI
;
A
#
# COMPACT_ATOMS: atom_id res chain seq x y z
N ARG A 1 2.07 -0.96 -14.79
CA ARG A 1 0.62 -0.75 -15.04
C ARG A 1 0.31 0.72 -15.36
N LYS A 2 0.46 1.67 -14.42
CA LYS A 2 0.25 3.12 -14.66
C LYS A 2 0.78 3.68 -16.00
N LYS A 3 2.07 3.51 -16.31
CA LYS A 3 2.68 3.96 -17.58
C LYS A 3 2.16 3.21 -18.81
N LYS A 4 1.83 1.93 -18.65
CA LYS A 4 1.32 1.07 -19.74
C LYS A 4 -0.13 1.42 -20.09
N GLU A 5 -0.92 1.81 -19.09
CA GLU A 5 -2.35 2.10 -19.21
C GLU A 5 -2.64 3.62 -19.22
N ASN A 6 -1.61 4.49 -19.24
CA ASN A 6 -1.72 5.96 -19.20
C ASN A 6 -2.69 6.50 -18.15
N LYS A 7 -2.81 5.83 -16.99
CA LYS A 7 -3.65 6.26 -15.88
C LYS A 7 -3.10 7.52 -15.21
N SER A 8 -3.83 8.62 -15.32
CA SER A 8 -3.51 9.93 -14.74
C SER A 8 -4.19 10.20 -13.40
N ASP A 9 -5.19 9.39 -13.05
CA ASP A 9 -6.01 9.42 -11.83
C ASP A 9 -5.30 8.85 -10.59
N VAL A 10 -4.34 7.95 -10.77
CA VAL A 10 -3.61 7.31 -9.67
C VAL A 10 -2.26 7.95 -9.40
N ALA A 11 -2.02 8.45 -8.20
CA ALA A 11 -0.68 8.85 -7.72
C ALA A 11 0.00 7.69 -6.96
N ILE A 12 1.27 7.41 -7.26
CA ILE A 12 2.06 6.41 -6.54
C ILE A 12 3.09 7.16 -5.70
N ILE A 13 3.04 6.95 -4.38
CA ILE A 13 3.94 7.57 -3.41
C ILE A 13 4.69 6.44 -2.73
N ARG A 14 6.01 6.56 -2.62
CA ARG A 14 6.84 5.62 -1.88
C ARG A 14 7.18 6.21 -0.51
N LEU A 15 7.01 5.40 0.53
CA LEU A 15 7.43 5.73 1.89
C LEU A 15 8.76 5.02 2.16
N GLU A 16 9.86 5.69 1.86
CA GLU A 16 11.22 5.12 1.98
C GLU A 16 11.68 5.00 3.44
N GLN A 17 11.08 5.78 4.35
CA GLN A 17 11.40 5.79 5.77
C GLN A 17 10.13 5.54 6.59
N LEU A 18 10.07 4.36 7.22
CA LEU A 18 8.97 4.00 8.13
C LEU A 18 9.19 4.56 9.54
N PHE A 19 10.44 4.53 10.02
CA PHE A 19 10.82 5.04 11.33
C PHE A 19 12.14 5.82 11.27
N PRO A 20 12.23 7.02 11.89
CA PRO A 20 11.12 7.77 12.47
C PRO A 20 10.10 8.20 11.40
N PHE A 21 8.81 8.21 11.70
CA PHE A 21 7.77 8.46 10.69
C PHE A 21 7.84 9.92 10.17
N PRO A 22 7.90 10.16 8.85
CA PRO A 22 8.10 11.49 8.27
C PRO A 22 6.81 12.31 8.20
N ILE A 23 6.26 12.69 9.37
CA ILE A 23 4.96 13.36 9.53
C ILE A 23 4.82 14.58 8.59
N LYS A 24 5.77 15.52 8.63
CA LYS A 24 5.69 16.78 7.87
C LYS A 24 5.57 16.56 6.35
N GLN A 25 6.29 15.57 5.82
CA GLN A 25 6.29 15.26 4.39
C GLN A 25 4.96 14.61 3.99
N MET A 26 4.48 13.69 4.83
CA MET A 26 3.22 12.99 4.61
C MET A 26 2.02 13.94 4.69
N GLU A 27 2.00 14.88 5.64
CA GLU A 27 0.95 15.91 5.75
C GLU A 27 0.93 16.85 4.54
N ALA A 28 2.11 17.26 4.04
CA ALA A 28 2.20 18.07 2.84
C ALA A 28 1.63 17.33 1.61
N LEU A 29 1.91 16.03 1.48
CA LEU A 29 1.35 15.19 0.42
C LEU A 29 -0.17 15.00 0.60
N TYR A 30 -0.64 14.79 1.83
CA TYR A 30 -2.06 14.67 2.15
C TYR A 30 -2.85 15.92 1.77
N LYS A 31 -2.30 17.10 2.08
CA LYS A 31 -2.87 18.39 1.65
C LYS A 31 -2.86 18.55 0.13
N LYS A 32 -1.77 18.16 -0.53
CA LYS A 32 -1.65 18.21 -2.00
C LYS A 32 -2.71 17.32 -2.68
N TYR A 33 -2.95 16.13 -2.15
CA TYR A 33 -3.93 15.16 -2.67
C TYR A 33 -5.17 15.04 -1.76
N HIS A 34 -5.70 16.17 -1.30
CA HIS A 34 -6.83 16.21 -0.35
C HIS A 34 -8.14 15.62 -0.89
N LYS A 35 -8.30 15.50 -2.22
CA LYS A 35 -9.48 14.87 -2.86
C LYS A 35 -9.29 13.39 -3.15
N ALA A 36 -8.09 12.84 -2.93
CA ALA A 36 -7.79 11.45 -3.25
C ALA A 36 -8.21 10.52 -2.11
N ILE A 37 -8.57 9.29 -2.46
CA ILE A 37 -8.70 8.20 -1.49
C ILE A 37 -7.33 7.55 -1.34
N TRP A 38 -6.87 7.38 -0.12
CA TRP A 38 -5.53 6.88 0.17
C TRP A 38 -5.56 5.38 0.45
N TYR A 39 -4.62 4.66 -0.17
CA TYR A 39 -4.42 3.23 0.03
C TYR A 39 -2.94 2.99 0.35
N TRP A 40 -2.68 2.30 1.45
CA TRP A 40 -1.39 1.64 1.69
C TRP A 40 -1.39 0.30 0.97
N VAL A 41 -0.45 0.11 0.06
CA VAL A 41 -0.33 -1.12 -0.74
C VAL A 41 0.98 -1.80 -0.38
N GLN A 42 0.91 -3.07 0.02
CA GLN A 42 2.09 -3.86 0.36
C GLN A 42 1.95 -5.30 -0.18
N GLU A 43 3.08 -5.98 -0.40
CA GLU A 43 3.07 -7.37 -0.86
C GLU A 43 3.07 -8.37 0.30
N GLU A 44 3.47 -7.93 1.49
CA GLU A 44 3.45 -8.73 2.70
C GLU A 44 2.01 -9.03 3.16
N PRO A 45 1.79 -10.16 3.86
CA PRO A 45 0.53 -10.43 4.56
C PRO A 45 0.08 -9.26 5.44
N LEU A 46 -1.23 -9.09 5.61
CA LEU A 46 -1.82 -7.99 6.39
C LEU A 46 -1.30 -7.91 7.84
N ASN A 47 -0.99 -9.06 8.44
CA ASN A 47 -0.42 -9.17 9.79
C ASN A 47 1.12 -9.00 9.82
N MET A 48 1.73 -8.67 8.68
CA MET A 48 3.17 -8.46 8.51
C MET A 48 3.43 -7.11 7.82
N GLY A 49 4.70 -6.79 7.60
CA GLY A 49 5.12 -5.55 6.96
C GLY A 49 4.76 -4.31 7.78
N ALA A 50 4.53 -3.20 7.08
CA ALA A 50 4.32 -1.90 7.71
C ALA A 50 2.85 -1.60 8.07
N ALA A 51 1.89 -2.36 7.54
CA ALA A 51 0.45 -2.14 7.71
C ALA A 51 0.05 -1.89 9.18
N ALA A 52 0.46 -2.78 10.09
CA ALA A 52 0.13 -2.66 11.51
C ALA A 52 0.80 -1.44 12.16
N TYR A 53 2.08 -1.22 11.88
CA TYR A 53 2.82 -0.06 12.38
C TYR A 53 2.17 1.26 11.95
N LEU A 54 1.84 1.39 10.66
CA LEU A 54 1.22 2.60 10.13
C LEU A 54 -0.16 2.82 10.72
N ARG A 55 -0.97 1.77 10.87
CA ARG A 55 -2.31 1.88 11.45
C ARG A 55 -2.29 2.35 12.91
N VAL A 56 -1.25 2.00 13.67
CA VAL A 56 -1.10 2.43 15.07
C VAL A 56 -0.50 3.83 15.18
N ASN A 57 0.49 4.16 14.35
CA ASN A 57 1.30 5.37 14.51
C ASN A 57 0.84 6.56 13.64
N VAL A 58 0.04 6.32 12.60
CA VAL A 58 -0.42 7.36 11.67
C VAL A 58 -1.90 7.64 11.92
N GLN A 59 -2.16 8.71 12.69
CA GLN A 59 -3.54 9.13 13.01
C GLN A 59 -4.04 10.29 12.14
N SER A 60 -3.12 11.11 11.59
CA SER A 60 -3.47 12.32 10.84
C SER A 60 -3.90 12.07 9.40
N ILE A 61 -3.69 10.86 8.88
CA ILE A 61 -3.98 10.48 7.50
C ILE A 61 -4.88 9.26 7.52
N ASN A 62 -6.07 9.37 6.95
CA ASN A 62 -6.96 8.23 6.77
C ASN A 62 -6.58 7.47 5.50
N PHE A 63 -6.40 6.16 5.59
CA PHE A 63 -6.09 5.29 4.46
C PHE A 63 -6.64 3.87 4.66
N HIS A 64 -6.92 3.19 3.54
CA HIS A 64 -7.26 1.77 3.50
C HIS A 64 -6.01 0.93 3.20
N ILE A 65 -6.08 -0.39 3.36
CA ILE A 65 -4.93 -1.29 3.18
C ILE A 65 -5.25 -2.32 2.10
N ILE A 66 -4.32 -2.51 1.17
CA ILE A 66 -4.31 -3.59 0.18
C ILE A 66 -3.04 -4.41 0.44
N ALA A 67 -3.22 -5.66 0.82
CA ALA A 67 -2.15 -6.57 1.23
C ALA A 67 -2.53 -8.01 0.90
N ARG A 68 -1.58 -8.95 1.02
CA ARG A 68 -1.94 -10.38 1.02
C ARG A 68 -2.81 -10.70 2.25
N PRO A 69 -3.67 -11.73 2.18
CA PRO A 69 -4.38 -12.22 3.36
C PRO A 69 -3.41 -12.54 4.50
N ALA A 70 -3.87 -12.37 5.74
CA ALA A 70 -3.06 -12.69 6.90
C ALA A 70 -2.63 -14.16 6.88
N SER A 71 -1.37 -14.42 7.20
CA SER A 71 -0.76 -15.74 7.14
C SER A 71 0.27 -15.90 8.24
N ALA A 72 0.50 -17.13 8.70
CA ALA A 72 1.62 -17.46 9.57
C ALA A 72 2.95 -17.45 8.82
N ALA A 73 2.93 -17.77 7.52
CA ALA A 73 4.10 -17.75 6.65
C ALA A 73 4.24 -16.38 5.96
N THR A 74 5.49 -15.98 5.70
CA THR A 74 5.82 -14.72 5.00
C THR A 74 5.34 -14.70 3.55
N ALA A 75 5.36 -15.87 2.89
CA ALA A 75 4.85 -16.07 1.55
C ALA A 75 4.43 -17.53 1.36
N THR A 76 3.61 -17.77 0.35
CA THR A 76 3.34 -19.13 -0.13
C THR A 76 4.59 -19.78 -0.72
N GLY A 77 4.81 -21.06 -0.44
CA GLY A 77 5.93 -21.84 -1.00
C GLY A 77 5.72 -22.23 -2.47
N PHE A 78 4.53 -22.00 -3.03
CA PHE A 78 4.21 -22.35 -4.41
C PHE A 78 4.28 -21.12 -5.32
N ASN A 79 5.25 -21.10 -6.24
CA ASN A 79 5.47 -19.97 -7.15
C ASN A 79 4.22 -19.56 -7.95
N LYS A 80 3.40 -20.53 -8.41
CA LYS A 80 2.15 -20.24 -9.12
C LYS A 80 1.15 -19.45 -8.26
N ILE A 81 1.05 -19.78 -6.97
CA ILE A 81 0.16 -19.09 -6.04
C ILE A 81 0.72 -17.70 -5.75
N HIS A 82 2.03 -17.60 -5.52
CA HIS A 82 2.71 -16.32 -5.27
C HIS A 82 2.50 -15.32 -6.41
N ALA A 83 2.67 -15.77 -7.67
CA ALA A 83 2.45 -14.93 -8.84
C ALA A 83 0.99 -14.44 -8.94
N LYS A 84 0.03 -15.32 -8.62
CA LYS A 84 -1.40 -14.98 -8.61
C LYS A 84 -1.72 -13.95 -7.52
N GLU A 85 -1.20 -14.13 -6.31
CA GLU A 85 -1.38 -13.18 -5.20
C GLU A 85 -0.82 -11.80 -5.57
N GLN A 86 0.36 -11.76 -6.19
CA GLN A 86 0.97 -10.50 -6.63
C GLN A 86 0.12 -9.79 -7.69
N GLU A 87 -0.37 -10.54 -8.68
CA GLU A 87 -1.26 -9.99 -9.71
C GLU A 87 -2.55 -9.44 -9.10
N GLN A 88 -3.12 -10.14 -8.12
CA GLN A 88 -4.33 -9.72 -7.42
C GLN A 88 -4.13 -8.41 -6.65
N ILE A 89 -3.01 -8.24 -5.94
CA ILE A 89 -2.70 -6.97 -5.24
C ILE A 89 -2.62 -5.82 -6.23
N ILE A 90 -1.87 -6.00 -7.33
CA ILE A 90 -1.71 -4.97 -8.35
C ILE A 90 -3.05 -4.70 -9.04
N ALA A 91 -3.85 -5.72 -9.36
CA ALA A 91 -5.16 -5.54 -9.97
C ALA A 91 -6.08 -4.73 -9.07
N THR A 92 -6.16 -5.09 -7.79
CA THR A 92 -7.00 -4.40 -6.79
C THR A 92 -6.56 -2.94 -6.62
N ALA A 93 -5.26 -2.67 -6.54
CA ALA A 93 -4.73 -1.32 -6.37
C ALA A 93 -5.03 -0.38 -7.55
N PHE A 94 -5.31 -0.92 -8.74
CA PHE A 94 -5.63 -0.14 -9.94
C PHE A 94 -7.10 -0.25 -10.37
N SER A 95 -7.95 -1.04 -9.70
CA SER A 95 -9.37 -1.23 -10.06
C SER A 95 -10.34 -0.37 -9.24
N ILE A 96 -9.84 0.24 -8.16
CA ILE A 96 -10.59 1.17 -7.30
C ILE A 96 -10.49 2.56 -7.89
#